data_AF-A0A2X2TDU6-F1
#
_entry.id   AF-A0A2X2TDU6-F1
#
_cell.length_a   1.000
_cell.length_b   1.000
_cell.length_c   1.000
_cell.angle_alpha   90.00
_cell.angle_beta   90.00
_cell.angle_gamma   90.00
#
_symmetry.space_group_name_H-M   'P 1'
#
loop_
_entity.id
_entity.type
_entity.pdbx_description
1 polymer ?
#
loop_
_entity_poly.entity_id
_entity_poly.type
_entity_poly.pdbx_seq_one_letter_code
_entity_poly.pdbx_strand_id
1 'polypeptide(L)'
;MVEATTLRQVQRIWAFGRLIGNSDMHAGNLSFFLSDRPLELTPVYDMLPMAWAPGSSGNMREDGIEINIDAEVPGEVWLEMQPWAQRYWRELSFNSKVSEPFRQIAAGMAEQVGQLSERLKRLA
;
A
#
# COMPACT_ATOMS: atom_id res chain seq x y z
N MET A 1 -2.35 -17.47 18.20
CA MET A 1 -0.96 -17.01 18.35
C MET A 1 -0.40 -16.94 16.94
N VAL A 2 0.22 -15.83 16.59
CA VAL A 2 0.78 -15.58 15.26
C VAL A 2 2.30 -15.57 15.41
N GLU A 3 3.01 -16.23 14.48
CA GLU A 3 4.48 -16.22 14.50
C GLU A 3 5.05 -14.87 14.07
N ALA A 4 6.31 -14.62 14.44
CA ALA A 4 7.02 -13.41 14.04
C ALA A 4 7.11 -13.25 12.51
N THR A 5 7.24 -14.36 11.78
CA THR A 5 7.24 -14.43 10.31
C THR A 5 5.92 -13.93 9.73
N THR A 6 4.79 -14.43 10.24
CA THR A 6 3.45 -13.99 9.83
C THR A 6 3.20 -12.53 10.21
N LEU A 7 3.63 -12.09 11.39
CA LEU A 7 3.54 -10.67 11.76
C LEU A 7 4.31 -9.77 10.78
N ARG A 8 5.52 -10.16 10.39
CA ARG A 8 6.33 -9.43 9.40
C ARG A 8 5.65 -9.37 8.04
N GLN A 9 4.96 -10.44 7.62
CA GLN A 9 4.15 -10.43 6.40
C GLN A 9 2.97 -9.46 6.50
N VAL A 10 2.25 -9.45 7.62
CA VAL A 10 1.16 -8.50 7.87
C VAL A 10 1.66 -7.05 7.80
N GLN A 11 2.81 -6.76 8.42
CA GLN A 11 3.43 -5.44 8.38
C GLN A 11 3.80 -5.03 6.94
N ARG A 12 4.34 -5.94 6.12
CA ARG A 12 4.64 -5.69 4.70
C ARG A 12 3.37 -5.39 3.90
N ILE A 13 2.31 -6.16 4.11
CA ILE A 13 1.00 -5.96 3.45
C ILE A 13 0.44 -4.59 3.83
N TRP A 14 0.48 -4.25 5.13
CA TRP A 14 0.07 -2.94 5.63
C TRP A 14 0.86 -1.81 4.96
N ALA A 15 2.19 -1.86 5.05
CA ALA A 15 3.07 -0.84 4.50
C ALA A 15 2.83 -0.64 2.99
N PHE A 16 2.75 -1.74 2.22
CA PHE A 16 2.44 -1.68 0.79
C PHE A 16 1.08 -1.03 0.52
N GLY A 17 0.03 -1.46 1.20
CA GLY A 17 -1.31 -0.89 1.05
C GLY A 17 -1.33 0.62 1.31
N ARG A 18 -0.67 1.08 2.37
CA ARG A 18 -0.55 2.51 2.67
C ARG A 18 0.23 3.28 1.61
N LEU A 19 1.33 2.71 1.10
CA LEU A 19 2.17 3.34 0.05
C LEU A 19 1.45 3.44 -1.31
N ILE A 20 0.49 2.55 -1.59
CA ILE A 20 -0.36 2.64 -2.78
C ILE A 20 -1.64 3.44 -2.54
N GLY A 21 -1.77 4.13 -1.41
CA GLY A 21 -2.96 4.92 -1.11
C GLY A 21 -4.23 4.09 -0.92
N ASN A 22 -4.09 2.84 -0.46
CA ASN A 22 -5.23 2.09 0.05
C ASN A 22 -5.71 2.71 1.36
N SER A 23 -6.76 3.52 1.27
CA SER A 23 -7.41 4.14 2.43
C SER A 23 -8.31 3.17 3.20
N ASP A 24 -8.58 1.99 2.65
CA ASP A 24 -9.49 0.97 3.22
C ASP A 24 -8.73 -0.25 3.80
N MET A 25 -7.60 0.04 4.45
CA MET A 25 -6.79 -0.95 5.15
C MET A 25 -7.38 -1.19 6.55
N HIS A 26 -8.41 -2.03 6.65
CA HIS A 26 -9.04 -2.42 7.91
C HIS A 26 -8.91 -3.92 8.20
N ALA A 27 -9.16 -4.35 9.44
CA ALA A 27 -8.99 -5.74 9.86
C ALA A 27 -9.82 -6.77 9.05
N GLY A 28 -10.93 -6.37 8.44
CA GLY A 28 -11.72 -7.24 7.55
C GLY A 28 -11.04 -7.60 6.22
N ASN A 29 -9.99 -6.87 5.82
CA ASN A 29 -9.22 -7.10 4.59
C ASN A 29 -7.95 -7.94 4.85
N LEU A 30 -7.89 -8.60 6.01
CA LEU A 30 -6.84 -9.51 6.42
C LEU A 30 -7.48 -10.77 7.00
N SER A 31 -7.16 -11.94 6.43
CA SER A 31 -7.73 -13.21 6.86
C SER A 31 -6.66 -14.25 7.15
N PHE A 32 -7.04 -15.25 7.95
CA PHE A 32 -6.22 -16.40 8.29
C PHE A 32 -6.97 -17.68 7.94
N PHE A 33 -6.24 -18.72 7.55
CA PHE A 33 -6.85 -20.04 7.38
C PHE A 33 -7.32 -20.58 8.73
N LEU A 34 -8.54 -21.14 8.75
CA LEU A 34 -9.04 -21.85 9.93
C LEU A 34 -8.27 -23.17 10.09
N SER A 35 -7.27 -23.14 10.97
CA SER A 35 -6.27 -24.20 11.16
C SER A 35 -5.80 -24.23 12.63
N ASP A 36 -5.04 -25.26 12.98
CA ASP A 36 -4.34 -25.30 14.27
C ASP A 36 -3.32 -24.16 14.37
N ARG A 37 -2.92 -23.82 15.59
CA ARG A 37 -1.90 -22.77 15.79
C ARG A 37 -0.51 -23.30 15.39
N PRO A 38 0.35 -22.44 14.83
CA PRO A 38 0.15 -21.01 14.56
C PRO A 38 -0.76 -20.73 13.36
N LEU A 39 -1.48 -19.60 13.40
CA LEU A 39 -2.37 -19.21 12.31
C LEU A 39 -1.57 -18.79 11.06
N GLU A 40 -1.95 -19.34 9.92
CA GLU A 40 -1.39 -19.00 8.60
C GLU A 40 -2.24 -17.94 7.90
N LEU A 41 -1.57 -16.97 7.26
CA LEU A 41 -2.24 -15.90 6.53
C LEU A 41 -2.81 -16.43 5.21
N THR A 42 -4.02 -15.97 4.84
CA THR A 42 -4.55 -16.23 3.49
C THR A 42 -3.84 -15.35 2.46
N PRO A 43 -3.94 -15.68 1.15
CA PRO A 43 -3.53 -14.75 0.10
C PRO A 43 -4.16 -13.36 0.27
N VAL A 44 -3.43 -12.32 -0.14
CA VAL A 44 -3.90 -10.93 -0.10
C VAL A 44 -5.07 -10.75 -1.07
N TYR A 45 -6.07 -9.99 -0.64
CA TYR A 45 -7.21 -9.54 -1.44
C TYR A 45 -7.47 -8.06 -1.16
N ASP A 46 -8.30 -7.44 -2.01
CA ASP A 46 -8.73 -6.04 -1.87
C ASP A 46 -7.60 -5.02 -1.67
N MET A 47 -6.53 -5.18 -2.46
CA MET A 47 -5.32 -4.36 -2.40
C MET A 47 -5.31 -3.34 -3.55
N LEU A 48 -6.08 -2.27 -3.39
CA LEU A 48 -6.33 -1.26 -4.42
C LEU A 48 -6.09 0.17 -3.88
N PRO A 49 -5.80 1.15 -4.75
CA PRO A 49 -5.60 2.54 -4.36
C PRO A 49 -6.94 3.23 -4.04
N MET A 50 -7.55 2.84 -2.92
CA MET A 50 -8.93 3.22 -2.56
C MET A 50 -9.11 4.72 -2.26
N ALA A 51 -8.02 5.50 -2.10
CA ALA A 51 -8.12 6.95 -1.94
C ALA A 51 -8.72 7.68 -3.17
N TRP A 52 -8.82 7.00 -4.32
CA TRP A 52 -9.46 7.50 -5.54
C TRP A 52 -10.75 6.76 -5.91
N ALA A 53 -11.27 5.90 -5.02
CA ALA A 53 -12.59 5.32 -5.21
C ALA A 53 -13.65 6.43 -5.30
N PRO A 54 -14.70 6.29 -6.14
CA PRO A 54 -15.78 7.27 -6.20
C PRO A 54 -16.44 7.45 -4.84
N GLY A 55 -16.65 8.70 -4.44
CA GLY A 55 -17.44 9.03 -3.26
C GLY A 55 -18.92 8.66 -3.44
N SER A 56 -19.72 8.84 -2.39
CA SER A 56 -21.16 8.56 -2.42
C SER A 56 -21.93 9.39 -3.45
N SER A 57 -21.41 10.56 -3.83
CA SER A 57 -21.93 11.41 -4.90
C SER A 57 -21.35 11.10 -6.30
N GLY A 58 -20.47 10.10 -6.40
CA GLY A 58 -19.78 9.71 -7.64
C GLY A 58 -18.57 10.57 -7.99
N ASN A 59 -18.21 11.56 -7.16
CA ASN A 59 -17.00 12.35 -7.39
C ASN A 59 -15.74 11.52 -7.12
N MET A 60 -14.69 11.77 -7.90
CA MET A 60 -13.39 11.14 -7.73
C MET A 60 -12.35 12.20 -7.46
N ARG A 61 -11.31 11.84 -6.70
CA ARG A 61 -10.15 12.71 -6.50
C ARG A 61 -9.37 12.79 -7.82
N GLU A 62 -8.91 13.99 -8.17
CA GLU A 62 -8.10 14.22 -9.38
C GLU A 62 -6.61 14.42 -9.06
N ASP A 63 -6.28 14.71 -7.80
CA ASP A 63 -4.92 14.94 -7.33
C ASP A 63 -4.30 13.73 -6.63
N GLY A 64 -2.98 13.81 -6.43
CA GLY A 64 -2.25 12.91 -5.54
C GLY A 64 -2.71 12.97 -4.08
N ILE A 65 -2.19 12.06 -3.27
CA ILE A 65 -2.36 12.09 -1.80
C ILE A 65 -1.00 12.19 -1.13
N GLU A 66 -0.96 12.76 0.07
CA GLU A 66 0.21 12.61 0.93
C GLU A 66 0.24 11.19 1.53
N ILE A 67 1.40 10.54 1.47
CA ILE A 67 1.58 9.23 2.08
C ILE A 67 1.98 9.41 3.54
N ASN A 68 1.14 8.90 4.44
CA ASN A 68 1.46 8.85 5.85
C ASN A 68 2.23 7.57 6.20
N ILE A 69 3.35 7.72 6.91
CA ILE A 69 4.17 6.63 7.44
C ILE A 69 3.82 6.46 8.92
N ASP A 70 3.30 5.29 9.25
CA ASP A 70 2.89 4.95 10.62
C ASP A 70 4.08 4.44 11.45
N ALA A 71 4.18 4.91 12.69
CA ALA A 71 5.20 4.48 13.65
C ALA A 71 4.95 3.08 14.22
N GLU A 72 3.73 2.53 14.09
CA GLU A 72 3.39 1.16 14.51
C GLU A 72 4.07 0.09 13.65
N VAL A 73 4.51 0.45 12.44
CA VAL A 73 5.25 -0.44 11.55
C VAL A 73 6.73 -0.06 11.54
N PRO A 74 7.66 -1.01 11.74
CA PRO A 74 9.10 -0.73 11.72
C PRO A 74 9.56 -0.01 10.45
N GLY A 75 10.44 0.99 10.59
CA GLY A 75 11.01 1.76 9.47
C GLY A 75 11.62 0.88 8.37
N GLU A 76 12.27 -0.23 8.76
CA GLU A 76 12.83 -1.22 7.84
C GLU A 76 11.79 -1.90 6.94
N VAL A 77 10.56 -2.10 7.42
CA VAL A 77 9.47 -2.67 6.61
C VAL A 77 9.00 -1.66 5.57
N TRP A 78 8.91 -0.38 5.95
CA TRP A 78 8.60 0.68 5.00
C TRP A 78 9.66 0.80 3.91
N LEU A 79 10.94 0.79 4.28
CA LEU A 79 12.06 0.79 3.33
C LEU A 79 12.01 -0.42 2.40
N GLU A 80 11.69 -1.60 2.94
CA GLU A 80 11.57 -2.83 2.19
C GLU A 80 10.43 -2.76 1.15
N MET A 81 9.28 -2.21 1.51
CA MET A 81 8.09 -2.18 0.66
C MET A 81 8.02 -0.98 -0.30
N GLN A 82 8.74 0.10 -0.01
CA GLN A 82 8.82 1.29 -0.84
C GLN A 82 9.14 1.00 -2.32
N PRO A 83 10.20 0.25 -2.70
CA PRO A 83 10.49 -0.01 -4.10
C PRO A 83 9.38 -0.79 -4.82
N TRP A 84 8.66 -1.66 -4.11
CA TRP A 84 7.52 -2.39 -4.66
C TRP A 84 6.35 -1.45 -4.97
N ALA A 85 6.02 -0.55 -4.04
CA ALA A 85 4.97 0.44 -4.26
C ALA A 85 5.34 1.46 -5.35
N GLN A 86 6.61 1.88 -5.41
CA GLN A 86 7.09 2.75 -6.49
C GLN A 86 6.93 2.06 -7.85
N ARG A 87 7.30 0.78 -7.94
CA ARG A 87 7.14 -0.02 -9.16
C ARG A 87 5.67 -0.15 -9.55
N TYR A 88 4.78 -0.44 -8.60
CA TYR A 88 3.34 -0.50 -8.83
C TYR A 88 2.82 0.77 -9.51
N TRP A 89 3.16 1.95 -8.94
CA TRP A 89 2.72 3.23 -9.51
C TRP A 89 3.31 3.50 -10.88
N ARG A 90 4.59 3.18 -11.10
CA ARG A 90 5.23 3.31 -12.43
C ARG A 90 4.57 2.42 -13.47
N GLU A 91 4.31 1.16 -13.16
CA GLU A 91 3.64 0.25 -14.10
C GLU A 91 2.23 0.75 -14.42
N LEU A 92 1.52 1.28 -13.44
CA LEU A 92 0.19 1.86 -13.63
C LEU A 92 0.22 3.12 -14.50
N SER A 93 1.25 3.98 -14.37
CA SER A 93 1.39 5.19 -15.18
C SER A 93 1.66 4.94 -16.66
N PHE A 94 2.10 3.73 -17.05
CA PHE A 94 2.29 3.33 -18.44
C PHE A 94 1.18 2.39 -18.96
N ASN A 95 0.22 2.01 -18.13
CA ASN A 95 -0.81 1.06 -18.51
C ASN A 95 -1.90 1.71 -19.37
N SER A 96 -1.95 1.36 -20.65
CA SER A 96 -2.93 1.91 -21.60
C SER A 96 -4.39 1.59 -21.26
N LYS A 97 -4.66 0.61 -20.39
CA LYS A 97 -6.02 0.28 -19.89
C LYS A 97 -6.51 1.24 -18.82
N VAL A 98 -5.63 2.04 -18.23
CA VAL A 98 -5.95 3.06 -17.22
C VAL A 98 -6.22 4.39 -17.92
N SER A 99 -7.14 5.21 -17.43
CA SER A 99 -7.43 6.51 -18.03
C SER A 99 -6.21 7.44 -18.00
N GLU A 100 -6.08 8.31 -19.00
CA GLU A 100 -4.96 9.27 -19.06
C GLU A 100 -4.84 10.13 -17.78
N PRO A 101 -5.94 10.71 -17.23
CA PRO A 101 -5.83 11.47 -15.97
C PRO A 101 -5.27 10.63 -14.82
N PHE A 102 -5.68 9.37 -14.69
CA PHE A 102 -5.21 8.52 -13.61
C PHE A 102 -3.76 8.06 -13.81
N ARG A 103 -3.30 7.93 -15.06
CA ARG A 103 -1.87 7.69 -15.35
C ARG A 103 -0.99 8.86 -14.89
N GLN A 104 -1.47 10.09 -14.97
CA GLN A 104 -0.75 11.28 -14.48
C GLN A 104 -0.67 11.28 -12.96
N ILE A 105 -1.75 10.92 -12.26
CA ILE A 105 -1.74 10.69 -10.80
C ILE A 105 -0.72 9.61 -10.45
N ALA A 106 -0.75 8.47 -11.14
CA ALA A 106 0.17 7.36 -10.89
C ALA A 106 1.65 7.76 -11.08
N ALA A 107 1.96 8.56 -12.10
CA ALA A 107 3.31 9.10 -12.31
C ALA A 107 3.75 9.99 -11.13
N GLY A 108 2.89 10.89 -10.66
CA GLY A 108 3.16 11.75 -9.49
C GLY A 108 3.34 10.93 -8.21
N MET A 109 2.49 9.93 -7.98
CA MET A 109 2.61 9.02 -6.83
C MET A 109 3.91 8.20 -6.88
N ALA A 110 4.34 7.75 -8.06
CA ALA A 110 5.62 7.04 -8.22
C ALA A 110 6.83 7.91 -7.85
N GLU A 111 6.81 9.19 -8.20
CA GLU A 111 7.84 10.14 -7.80
C GLU A 111 7.82 10.36 -6.28
N GLN A 112 6.64 10.64 -5.72
CA GLN A 112 6.48 10.87 -4.28
C GLN A 112 6.94 9.67 -3.45
N VAL A 113 6.53 8.44 -3.83
CA VAL A 113 6.97 7.22 -3.16
C VAL A 113 8.50 7.08 -3.25
N GLY A 114 9.11 7.37 -4.40
CA GLY A 114 10.56 7.30 -4.57
C GLY A 114 11.33 8.25 -3.66
N GLN A 115 10.78 9.43 -3.39
CA GLN A 115 11.40 10.44 -2.52
C GLN A 115 11.33 10.07 -1.02
N LEU A 116 10.47 9.13 -0.63
CA LEU A 116 10.37 8.67 0.76
C LEU A 116 11.66 8.00 1.26
N SER A 117 12.56 7.54 0.38
CA SER A 117 13.73 6.74 0.73
C SER A 117 14.57 7.42 1.82
N GLU A 118 14.85 8.71 1.63
CA GLU A 118 15.70 9.48 2.52
C GLU A 118 15.02 9.75 3.87
N ARG A 119 13.69 9.89 3.88
CA ARG A 119 12.91 10.01 5.13
C ARG A 119 12.89 8.69 5.88
N LEU A 120 12.67 7.58 5.17
CA LEU A 120 12.55 6.25 5.76
C LEU A 120 13.90 5.73 6.29
N LYS A 121 15.02 6.03 5.62
CA LYS A 121 16.38 5.73 6.10
C LYS A 121 16.71 6.38 7.44
N ARG A 122 16.07 7.50 7.79
CA ARG A 122 16.23 8.16 9.10
C ARG A 122 15.35 7.56 10.20
N LEU A 123 14.34 6.77 9.82
CA LEU A 123 13.37 6.14 10.73
C LEU A 123 13.69 4.66 11.03
N ALA A 124 14.56 4.05 10.21
CA ALA A 124 15.06 2.68 10.40
C ALA A 124 16.40 2.71 11.14
#